data_AF-A0A929ZZU8-F1
#
_entry.id   AF-A0A929ZZU8-F1
#
_cell.length_a   1.000
_cell.length_b   1.000
_cell.length_c   1.000
_cell.angle_alpha   90.00
_cell.angle_beta   90.00
_cell.angle_gamma   90.00
#
_symmetry.space_group_name_H-M   'P 1'
#
loop_
_entity.id
_entity.type
_entity.pdbx_description
1 polymer ?
#
loop_
_entity_poly.entity_id
_entity_poly.type
_entity_poly.pdbx_seq_one_letter_code
_entity_poly.pdbx_strand_id
1 'polypeptide(L)'
;MHVYVGVDIAKELHYAAIMDSDGVVSKPFSFENNDKGFNLLLSHLAPYNKESILIGYESTAHYQENLAYFLKSLGYRTAEINPLQTAALRKANIRNTKTDSVDARLICLALMNHNIQGDQRDSVRLDDLY
;
A
#
# COMPACT_ATOMS: atom_id res chain seq x y z
N MET A 1 7.72 -13.80 7.26
CA MET A 1 7.41 -13.41 5.86
C MET A 1 6.59 -12.14 5.91
N HIS A 2 7.07 -11.04 5.32
CA HIS A 2 6.34 -9.76 5.31
C HIS A 2 5.50 -9.65 4.03
N VAL A 3 4.29 -9.13 4.17
CA VAL A 3 3.35 -8.90 3.07
C VAL A 3 3.13 -7.40 2.94
N TYR A 4 3.30 -6.88 1.74
CA TYR A 4 3.17 -5.47 1.41
C TYR A 4 1.95 -5.29 0.52
N VAL A 5 1.07 -4.38 0.93
CA VAL A 5 -0.16 -4.07 0.20
C VAL A 5 -0.06 -2.64 -0.27
N GLY A 6 0.02 -2.42 -1.57
CA GLY A 6 0.05 -1.08 -2.16
C GLY A 6 -1.33 -0.73 -2.68
N VAL A 7 -1.87 0.41 -2.26
CA VAL A 7 -3.19 0.89 -2.68
C VAL A 7 -3.04 2.24 -3.38
N ASP A 8 -3.39 2.27 -4.66
CA ASP A 8 -3.58 3.51 -5.40
C ASP A 8 -4.99 4.05 -5.10
N ILE A 9 -5.04 5.26 -4.54
CA ILE A 9 -6.26 5.88 -4.01
C ILE A 9 -6.88 6.80 -5.06
N ALA A 10 -8.07 6.44 -5.52
CA ALA A 10 -8.98 7.33 -6.24
C ALA A 10 -10.28 7.58 -5.45
N LYS A 11 -11.06 8.57 -5.89
CA LYS A 11 -12.30 8.99 -5.23
C LYS A 11 -13.30 7.85 -5.01
N GLU A 12 -13.60 7.10 -6.08
CA GLU A 12 -14.67 6.09 -6.09
C GLU A 12 -14.14 4.66 -6.03
N LEU A 13 -13.05 4.39 -6.76
CA LEU A 13 -12.52 3.04 -6.97
C LEU A 13 -11.02 3.02 -6.70
N HIS A 14 -10.61 2.37 -5.62
CA HIS A 14 -9.22 2.13 -5.28
C HIS A 14 -8.68 0.94 -6.06
N TYR A 15 -7.36 0.85 -6.17
CA TYR A 15 -6.68 -0.26 -6.82
C TYR A 15 -5.57 -0.82 -5.94
N ALA A 16 -5.59 -2.13 -5.68
CA ALA A 16 -4.65 -2.80 -4.78
C ALA A 16 -3.71 -3.76 -5.51
N ALA A 17 -2.48 -3.84 -5.03
CA ALA A 17 -1.54 -4.92 -5.31
C ALA A 17 -1.05 -5.50 -3.98
N ILE A 18 -0.81 -6.81 -3.96
CA ILE A 18 -0.27 -7.54 -2.81
C ILE A 18 1.03 -8.20 -3.25
N MET A 19 2.10 -7.98 -2.47
CA MET A 19 3.43 -8.50 -2.76
C MET A 19 4.13 -9.03 -1.50
N ASP A 20 5.01 -10.00 -1.67
CA ASP A 20 5.98 -10.45 -0.67
C ASP A 20 7.42 -10.31 -1.24
N SER A 21 8.41 -10.93 -0.58
CA SER A 21 9.80 -10.89 -1.04
C SER A 21 10.04 -11.48 -2.43
N ASP A 22 9.17 -12.39 -2.88
CA ASP A 22 9.30 -13.09 -4.16
C ASP A 22 8.52 -12.40 -5.29
N GLY A 23 7.65 -11.45 -4.94
CA GLY A 23 6.99 -10.55 -5.88
C GLY A 23 5.49 -10.49 -5.67
N VAL A 24 4.72 -10.43 -6.77
CA VAL A 24 3.26 -10.30 -6.72
C VAL A 24 2.62 -11.64 -6.34
N VAL A 25 1.88 -11.65 -5.24
CA VAL A 25 1.25 -12.87 -4.69
C VAL A 25 -0.23 -13.01 -5.05
N SER A 26 -0.87 -11.95 -5.54
CA SER A 26 -2.23 -11.98 -6.05
C SER A 26 -2.38 -11.09 -7.28
N LYS A 27 -3.29 -11.44 -8.19
CA LYS A 27 -3.65 -10.55 -9.29
C LYS A 27 -4.12 -9.21 -8.70
N PRO A 28 -3.59 -8.06 -9.17
CA PRO A 28 -4.08 -6.76 -8.73
C PRO A 28 -5.58 -6.60 -8.99
N PHE A 29 -6.27 -5.90 -8.10
CA PHE A 29 -7.74 -5.80 -8.11
C PHE A 29 -8.20 -4.42 -7.67
N SER A 30 -9.39 -4.03 -8.11
CA SER A 30 -10.03 -2.79 -7.69
C SER A 30 -11.10 -3.04 -6.63
N PHE A 31 -11.38 -2.02 -5.83
CA PHE A 31 -12.43 -2.06 -4.81
C PHE A 31 -13.01 -0.66 -4.55
N GLU A 32 -14.29 -0.59 -4.18
CA GLU A 32 -15.01 0.67 -3.98
C GLU A 32 -14.58 1.38 -2.69
N ASN A 33 -14.64 2.71 -2.67
CA ASN A 33 -14.40 3.54 -1.47
C ASN A 33 -15.63 3.52 -0.53
N ASN A 34 -15.99 2.33 -0.06
CA ASN A 34 -17.10 2.09 0.86
C ASN A 34 -16.89 0.77 1.63
N ASP A 35 -17.78 0.48 2.58
CA ASP A 35 -17.69 -0.71 3.42
C ASP A 35 -17.61 -2.02 2.63
N LYS A 36 -18.33 -2.12 1.50
CA LYS A 36 -18.32 -3.32 0.66
C LYS A 36 -16.94 -3.53 0.01
N GLY A 37 -16.36 -2.46 -0.53
CA GLY A 37 -15.01 -2.50 -1.10
C GLY A 37 -13.93 -2.75 -0.06
N PHE A 38 -14.08 -2.18 1.14
CA PHE A 38 -13.13 -2.43 2.23
C PHE A 38 -13.19 -3.88 2.73
N ASN A 39 -14.38 -4.47 2.83
CA ASN A 39 -14.51 -5.89 3.13
C ASN A 39 -13.95 -6.80 2.02
N LEU A 40 -14.05 -6.38 0.75
CA LEU A 40 -13.38 -7.07 -0.36
C LEU A 40 -11.86 -7.06 -0.14
N LEU A 41 -11.25 -5.91 0.17
CA LEU A 41 -9.83 -5.84 0.51
C LEU A 41 -9.48 -6.82 1.65
N LEU A 42 -10.24 -6.82 2.76
CA LEU A 42 -9.99 -7.74 3.87
C LEU A 42 -10.04 -9.22 3.48
N SER A 43 -10.94 -9.60 2.58
CA SER A 43 -11.02 -10.99 2.10
C SER A 43 -9.76 -11.43 1.35
N HIS A 44 -9.11 -10.50 0.64
CA HIS A 44 -7.81 -10.75 0.01
C HIS A 44 -6.66 -10.79 1.02
N LEU A 45 -6.80 -10.13 2.18
CA LEU A 45 -5.80 -10.13 3.25
C LEU A 45 -5.93 -11.30 4.22
N ALA A 46 -7.11 -11.92 4.30
CA ALA A 46 -7.43 -13.02 5.21
C ALA A 46 -6.44 -14.22 5.18
N PRO A 47 -5.81 -14.58 4.05
CA PRO A 47 -4.82 -15.66 4.02
C PRO A 47 -3.49 -15.36 4.74
N TYR A 48 -3.21 -14.09 5.06
CA TYR A 48 -1.92 -13.66 5.62
C TYR A 48 -2.05 -13.30 7.10
N ASN A 49 -0.93 -13.43 7.83
CA ASN A 49 -0.90 -12.93 9.20
C ASN A 49 -0.98 -11.39 9.20
N LYS A 50 -1.96 -10.85 9.91
CA LYS A 50 -2.16 -9.41 10.10
C LYS A 50 -0.91 -8.70 10.60
N GLU A 51 -0.17 -9.28 11.55
CA GLU A 51 1.05 -8.65 12.08
C GLU A 51 2.14 -8.51 11.01
N SER A 52 2.14 -9.36 9.98
CA SER A 52 3.13 -9.32 8.91
C SER A 52 2.73 -8.45 7.72
N ILE A 53 1.51 -7.90 7.73
CA ILE A 53 1.01 -7.00 6.69
C ILE A 53 1.42 -5.56 6.98
N LEU A 54 1.96 -4.88 5.96
CA LEU A 54 2.11 -3.43 5.91
C LEU A 54 1.36 -2.89 4.70
N ILE A 55 0.40 -1.99 4.95
CA ILE A 55 -0.44 -1.40 3.89
C ILE A 55 0.01 0.02 3.60
N GLY A 56 0.46 0.27 2.37
CA GLY A 56 0.82 1.59 1.88
C GLY A 56 -0.24 2.17 0.96
N TYR A 57 -0.46 3.47 1.04
CA TYR A 57 -1.26 4.22 0.07
C TYR A 57 -0.56 5.52 -0.31
N GLU A 58 -0.69 5.88 -1.59
CA GLU A 58 -0.28 7.20 -2.11
C GLU A 58 -1.53 8.09 -2.10
N SER A 59 -1.51 9.16 -1.31
CA SER A 59 -2.66 10.04 -1.15
C SER A 59 -2.87 10.90 -2.40
N THR A 60 -4.02 10.73 -3.05
CA THR A 60 -4.55 11.69 -4.01
C THR A 60 -5.58 12.56 -3.29
N ALA A 61 -5.14 13.70 -2.74
CA ALA A 61 -5.93 14.58 -1.88
C ALA A 61 -6.34 13.94 -0.53
N HIS A 62 -7.64 13.91 -0.21
CA HIS A 62 -8.18 13.46 1.09
C HIS A 62 -8.96 12.13 1.01
N TYR A 63 -8.96 11.46 -0.15
CA TYR A 63 -9.82 10.29 -0.38
C TYR A 63 -9.38 9.03 0.39
N GLN A 64 -8.14 9.00 0.88
CA GLN A 64 -7.60 7.91 1.69
C GLN A 64 -8.17 7.85 3.11
N GLU A 65 -8.78 8.93 3.63
CA GLU A 65 -9.14 9.05 5.04
C GLU A 65 -10.10 7.92 5.50
N ASN A 66 -11.10 7.58 4.69
CA ASN A 66 -12.06 6.51 5.00
C ASN A 66 -11.35 5.14 5.14
N LEU A 67 -10.51 4.80 4.15
CA LEU A 67 -9.77 3.55 4.15
C LEU A 67 -8.75 3.51 5.30
N ALA A 68 -8.02 4.59 5.52
CA ALA A 68 -7.04 4.72 6.58
C ALA A 68 -7.69 4.55 7.96
N TYR A 69 -8.83 5.22 8.20
CA TYR A 69 -9.58 5.08 9.44
C TYR A 69 -10.09 3.65 9.64
N PHE A 70 -10.67 3.05 8.60
CA PHE A 70 -11.15 1.67 8.64
C PHE A 70 -10.02 0.69 9.02
N LEU A 71 -8.89 0.73 8.30
CA LEU A 71 -7.75 -0.16 8.53
C LEU A 71 -7.12 0.05 9.92
N LYS A 72 -6.97 1.30 10.36
CA LYS A 72 -6.45 1.64 11.69
C LYS A 72 -7.39 1.17 12.80
N SER A 73 -8.71 1.31 12.63
CA SER A 73 -9.71 0.82 13.60
C SER A 73 -9.66 -0.70 13.76
N LEU A 74 -9.29 -1.41 12.70
CA LEU A 74 -9.07 -2.85 12.71
C LEU A 74 -7.66 -3.24 13.18
N GLY A 75 -6.77 -2.29 13.46
CA GLY A 75 -5.41 -2.51 13.96
C GLY A 75 -4.39 -2.97 12.91
N TYR A 76 -4.61 -2.66 11.62
CA TYR A 76 -3.60 -2.87 10.59
C TYR A 76 -2.51 -1.81 10.67
N ARG A 77 -1.27 -2.20 10.34
CA ARG A 77 -0.16 -1.25 10.14
C ARG A 77 -0.33 -0.59 8.77
N THR A 78 -0.30 0.74 8.76
CA THR A 78 -0.46 1.55 7.54
C THR A 78 0.69 2.53 7.39
N ALA A 79 1.03 2.89 6.16
CA ALA A 79 2.01 3.93 5.83
C ALA A 79 1.50 4.79 4.67
N GLU A 80 1.64 6.10 4.79
CA GLU A 80 1.37 7.01 3.69
C GLU A 80 2.65 7.23 2.88
N ILE A 81 2.57 7.04 1.56
CA ILE A 81 3.73 7.16 0.68
C ILE A 81 3.73 8.52 0.01
N ASN A 82 4.87 9.22 0.11
CA ASN A 82 5.07 10.49 -0.56
C ASN A 82 5.14 10.28 -2.09
N PRO A 83 4.31 10.98 -2.90
CA PRO A 83 4.31 10.89 -4.36
C PRO A 83 5.68 11.09 -5.04
N LEU A 84 6.59 11.85 -4.42
CA LEU A 84 7.96 12.04 -4.92
C LEU A 84 8.75 10.72 -4.94
N GLN A 85 8.49 9.82 -4.00
CA GLN A 85 9.18 8.53 -3.90
C GLN A 85 8.69 7.54 -4.96
N THR A 86 7.37 7.44 -5.16
CA THR A 86 6.82 6.61 -6.24
C THR A 86 7.24 7.15 -7.60
N ALA A 87 7.33 8.47 -7.77
CA ALA A 87 7.87 9.09 -8.99
C ALA A 87 9.33 8.72 -9.28
N ALA A 88 10.19 8.64 -8.26
CA ALA A 88 11.59 8.21 -8.41
C ALA A 88 11.67 6.72 -8.83
N LEU A 89 10.88 5.85 -8.19
CA LEU A 89 10.80 4.42 -8.56
C LEU A 89 10.23 4.22 -9.96
N ARG A 90 9.26 5.03 -10.36
CA ARG A 90 8.68 5.01 -11.71
C ARG A 90 9.73 5.37 -12.76
N LYS A 91 10.58 6.37 -12.48
CA LYS A 91 11.72 6.73 -13.35
C LYS A 91 12.80 5.66 -13.41
N ALA A 92 12.99 4.84 -12.37
CA ALA A 92 13.94 3.73 -12.41
C ALA A 92 13.39 2.53 -13.22
N ASN A 93 12.07 2.34 -13.25
CA ASN A 93 11.40 1.21 -13.89
C ASN A 93 10.89 1.51 -15.31
N ILE A 94 11.71 2.16 -16.17
CA ILE A 94 11.43 2.76 -17.52
C ILE A 94 10.84 1.80 -18.59
N ARG A 95 9.79 1.04 -18.29
CA ARG A 95 9.09 0.19 -19.27
C ARG A 95 7.58 0.13 -19.14
N ASN A 96 6.97 0.72 -18.11
CA ASN A 96 5.55 0.52 -17.87
C ASN A 96 4.71 1.74 -18.24
N THR A 97 3.72 1.52 -19.11
CA THR A 97 2.58 2.39 -19.32
C THR A 97 1.87 2.64 -17.98
N LYS A 98 1.40 3.87 -17.75
CA LYS A 98 0.63 4.20 -16.54
C LYS A 98 -0.64 3.36 -16.48
N THR A 99 -0.74 2.50 -15.47
CA THR A 99 -1.94 1.75 -15.13
C THR A 99 -2.06 1.71 -13.62
N ASP A 100 -3.29 1.67 -13.09
CA ASP A 100 -3.54 1.60 -11.64
C ASP A 100 -2.85 0.37 -11.01
N SER A 101 -2.69 -0.70 -11.79
CA SER A 101 -1.93 -1.89 -11.40
C SER A 101 -0.41 -1.69 -11.30
N VAL A 102 0.15 -0.80 -12.10
CA VAL A 102 1.57 -0.44 -12.01
C VAL A 102 1.78 0.49 -10.83
N ASP A 103 0.88 1.44 -10.61
CA ASP A 103 0.96 2.40 -9.52
C ASP A 103 0.83 1.71 -8.15
N ALA A 104 -0.14 0.82 -7.97
CA ALA A 104 -0.26 -0.02 -6.77
C ALA A 104 0.99 -0.88 -6.50
N ARG A 105 1.63 -1.42 -7.55
CA ARG A 105 2.87 -2.20 -7.40
C ARG A 105 4.07 -1.32 -7.03
N LEU A 106 4.15 -0.10 -7.56
CA LEU A 106 5.20 0.85 -7.17
C LEU A 106 5.11 1.22 -5.69
N ILE A 107 3.89 1.32 -5.16
CA ILE A 107 3.66 1.53 -3.72
C ILE A 107 4.19 0.34 -2.92
N CYS A 108 3.93 -0.91 -3.33
CA CYS A 108 4.54 -2.08 -2.68
C CYS A 108 6.06 -2.01 -2.65
N LEU A 109 6.68 -1.66 -3.79
CA LEU A 109 8.14 -1.53 -3.89
C LEU A 109 8.69 -0.42 -2.99
N ALA A 110 7.96 0.70 -2.86
CA ALA A 110 8.31 1.77 -1.93
C ALA A 110 8.31 1.26 -0.48
N LEU A 111 7.24 0.56 -0.06
CA LEU A 111 7.14 -0.03 1.28
C LEU A 111 8.28 -1.01 1.57
N MET A 112 8.60 -1.89 0.60
CA MET A 112 9.71 -2.85 0.73
C MET A 112 11.04 -2.13 0.95
N ASN A 113 11.34 -1.11 0.15
CA ASN A 113 12.59 -0.37 0.26
C ASN A 113 12.72 0.37 1.60
N HIS A 114 11.62 0.93 2.12
CA HIS A 114 11.61 1.57 3.45
C HIS A 114 11.73 0.58 4.59
N ASN A 115 11.06 -0.57 4.50
CA ASN A 115 11.15 -1.59 5.53
C ASN A 115 12.55 -2.24 5.58
N ILE A 116 13.25 -2.34 4.45
CA ILE A 116 14.67 -2.76 4.39
C ILE A 116 15.58 -1.73 5.07
N GLN A 117 15.29 -0.43 4.96
CA GLN A 117 16.03 0.61 5.68
C GLN A 117 15.63 0.73 7.17
N GLY A 118 14.42 0.26 7.53
CA GLY A 118 13.84 0.28 8.87
C GLY A 118 14.37 -0.79 9.83
N ASP A 119 15.09 -1.81 9.35
CA ASP A 119 15.70 -2.87 10.19
C ASP A 119 16.99 -2.41 10.91
N GLN A 120 17.20 -1.09 11.02
CA GLN A 120 18.23 -0.45 11.85
C GLN A 120 17.64 0.49 12.91
N ARG A 121 16.32 0.68 12.99
CA ARG A 121 15.68 1.49 14.04
C ARG A 121 14.31 0.94 14.40
N ASP A 122 14.26 0.19 15.49
CA ASP A 122 13.03 -0.05 16.24
C ASP A 122 12.30 1.29 16.48
N SER A 123 11.00 1.29 16.15
CA SER A 123 10.01 2.30 16.53
C SER A 123 10.37 3.76 16.24
N VAL A 124 10.17 4.20 14.99
CA VAL A 124 9.98 5.63 14.71
C VAL A 124 8.61 5.80 14.09
N ARG A 125 7.75 6.60 14.74
CA ARG A 125 6.49 7.06 14.16
C ARG A 125 6.84 7.85 12.91
N LEU A 126 6.21 7.51 11.79
CA LEU A 126 6.40 8.20 10.50
C LEU A 126 6.01 9.68 10.53
N ASP A 127 5.39 10.14 11.61
CA ASP A 127 5.02 11.54 11.85
C ASP A 127 6.21 12.42 12.30
N ASP A 128 7.36 11.84 12.68
CA ASP A 128 8.53 12.58 13.19
C ASP A 128 9.59 12.93 12.09
N LEU A 129 9.26 12.74 10.81
CA LEU A 129 10.18 12.99 9.68
C LEU A 129 9.82 14.20 8.81
N TYR A 130 8.94 15.10 9.27
CA TYR A 130 8.73 16.43 8.68
C TYR A 130 8.57 17.51 9.74
#